data_AF-L9XD24-F1
#
_entry.id   AF-L9XD24-F1
#
_cell.length_a   1.000
_cell.length_b   1.000
_cell.length_c   1.000
_cell.angle_alpha   90.00
_cell.angle_beta   90.00
_cell.angle_gamma   90.00
#
_symmetry.space_group_name_H-M   'P 1'
#
loop_
_entity.id
_entity.type
_entity.pdbx_description
1 polymer ?
#
loop_
_entity_poly.entity_id
_entity_poly.type
_entity_poly.pdbx_seq_one_letter_code
_entity_poly.pdbx_strand_id
1 'polypeptide(L)'
;MDGAEIETIEGLGTQDDLHPIQAAFVDNAALQCGFCIPGMIMQSRSLLQDNPDPTEAEIRKGLSGNLCRCTGYEKIIGAVQDAAERMSSDTIATDGGDSTHEIVACSNQKCSRGENDE
;
A
#
# COMPACT_ATOMS: atom_id res chain seq x y z
N MET A 1 7.26 -29.10 3.55
CA MET A 1 6.09 -28.48 2.89
C MET A 1 4.81 -29.24 3.20
N ASP A 2 4.86 -30.56 3.40
CA ASP A 2 3.68 -31.31 3.82
C ASP A 2 3.13 -30.76 5.17
N GLY A 3 1.85 -30.41 5.19
CA GLY A 3 1.16 -29.79 6.32
C GLY A 3 1.41 -28.28 6.55
N ALA A 4 2.19 -27.60 5.68
CA ALA A 4 2.40 -26.16 5.79
C ALA A 4 1.34 -25.35 5.04
N GLU A 5 0.93 -24.21 5.59
CA GLU A 5 0.18 -23.19 4.87
C GLU A 5 1.15 -22.36 4.03
N ILE A 6 0.90 -22.29 2.72
CA ILE A 6 1.75 -21.57 1.76
C ILE A 6 0.89 -20.51 1.10
N GLU A 7 1.28 -19.25 1.27
CA GLU A 7 0.68 -18.11 0.58
C GLU A 7 1.66 -17.59 -0.48
N THR A 8 1.12 -17.16 -1.61
CA THR A 8 1.87 -16.57 -2.72
C THR A 8 1.30 -15.20 -3.07
N ILE A 9 1.94 -14.49 -4.02
CA ILE A 9 1.52 -13.14 -4.42
C ILE A 9 0.06 -13.08 -4.90
N GLU A 10 -0.43 -14.17 -5.50
CA GLU A 10 -1.79 -14.32 -6.01
C GLU A 10 -2.83 -14.40 -4.89
N GLY A 11 -2.43 -14.80 -3.68
CA GLY A 11 -3.31 -14.90 -2.52
C GLY A 11 -3.45 -13.62 -1.72
N LEU A 12 -2.62 -12.60 -2.00
CA LEU A 12 -2.51 -11.42 -1.14
C LEU A 12 -3.63 -10.40 -1.35
N GLY A 13 -4.17 -10.32 -2.57
CA GLY A 13 -5.24 -9.40 -2.97
C GLY A 13 -5.79 -9.75 -4.34
N THR A 14 -6.76 -8.98 -4.82
CA THR A 14 -7.40 -9.17 -6.13
C THR A 14 -7.16 -7.97 -7.04
N GLN A 15 -7.52 -8.05 -8.33
CA GLN A 15 -7.37 -6.92 -9.25
C GLN A 15 -8.23 -5.71 -8.85
N ASP A 16 -9.39 -5.95 -8.25
CA ASP A 16 -10.33 -4.91 -7.84
C ASP A 16 -10.09 -4.44 -6.39
N ASP A 17 -9.34 -5.23 -5.61
CA ASP A 17 -9.06 -4.98 -4.19
C ASP A 17 -7.63 -5.42 -3.87
N LEU A 18 -6.68 -4.53 -4.13
CA LEU A 18 -5.27 -4.77 -3.90
C LEU A 18 -4.96 -4.69 -2.40
N HIS A 19 -4.11 -5.59 -1.92
CA HIS A 19 -3.54 -5.45 -0.59
C HIS A 19 -2.78 -4.12 -0.46
N PRO A 20 -2.75 -3.45 0.72
CA PRO A 20 -2.04 -2.19 0.91
C PRO A 20 -0.60 -2.19 0.38
N ILE A 21 0.14 -3.29 0.57
CA ILE A 21 1.50 -3.47 0.00
C ILE A 21 1.48 -3.48 -1.54
N GLN A 22 0.55 -4.19 -2.17
CA GLN A 22 0.45 -4.22 -3.64
C GLN A 22 0.11 -2.81 -4.18
N ALA A 23 -0.84 -2.11 -3.56
CA ALA A 23 -1.22 -0.75 -3.93
C ALA A 23 -0.04 0.22 -3.79
N ALA A 24 0.69 0.17 -2.68
CA ALA A 24 1.86 1.02 -2.45
C ALA A 24 2.95 0.80 -3.53
N PHE A 25 3.18 -0.44 -3.96
CA PHE A 25 4.14 -0.72 -5.05
C PHE A 25 3.71 -0.13 -6.39
N VAL A 26 2.40 -0.12 -6.69
CA VAL A 26 1.84 0.51 -7.89
C VAL A 26 1.99 2.03 -7.81
N ASP A 27 1.53 2.64 -6.72
CA ASP A 27 1.49 4.10 -6.56
C ASP A 27 2.88 4.73 -6.53
N ASN A 28 3.88 4.02 -6.00
CA ASN A 28 5.26 4.48 -5.94
C ASN A 28 6.06 4.18 -7.22
N ALA A 29 5.45 3.57 -8.24
CA ALA A 29 6.13 3.06 -9.42
C ALA A 29 7.34 2.17 -9.05
N ALA A 30 7.16 1.29 -8.07
CA ALA A 30 8.19 0.40 -7.53
C ALA A 30 8.47 -0.83 -8.42
N LEU A 31 8.05 -0.79 -9.68
CA LEU A 31 8.21 -1.87 -10.66
C LEU A 31 8.58 -1.34 -12.05
N GLN A 32 9.31 -2.17 -12.79
CA GLN A 32 9.61 -1.96 -14.22
C GLN A 32 9.34 -3.26 -14.98
N CYS A 33 10.35 -4.14 -15.12
CA CYS A 33 10.17 -5.44 -15.78
C CYS A 33 9.26 -6.41 -15.02
N GLY A 34 8.95 -6.12 -13.75
CA GLY A 34 8.02 -6.90 -12.92
C GLY A 34 8.58 -8.20 -12.34
N PHE A 35 9.71 -8.72 -12.85
CA PHE A 35 10.17 -10.08 -12.50
C PHE A 35 10.45 -10.30 -11.00
N CYS A 36 11.06 -9.31 -10.33
CA CYS A 36 11.38 -9.43 -8.90
C CYS A 36 10.21 -9.06 -7.97
N ILE A 37 9.11 -8.53 -8.51
CA ILE A 37 8.05 -7.89 -7.71
C ILE A 37 7.28 -8.87 -6.84
N PRO A 38 6.93 -10.09 -7.29
CA PRO A 38 6.31 -11.08 -6.42
C PRO A 38 7.12 -11.35 -5.15
N GLY A 39 8.44 -11.58 -5.29
CA GLY A 39 9.33 -11.82 -4.14
C GLY A 39 9.49 -10.59 -3.25
N MET A 40 9.62 -9.41 -3.84
CA MET A 40 9.71 -8.15 -3.08
C MET A 40 8.46 -7.91 -2.23
N ILE A 41 7.26 -8.11 -2.78
CA ILE A 41 6.01 -7.90 -2.05
C ILE A 41 5.86 -8.92 -0.92
N MET A 42 6.10 -10.21 -1.18
CA MET A 42 6.00 -11.24 -0.14
C MET A 42 7.03 -11.05 0.98
N GLN A 43 8.26 -10.62 0.64
CA GLN A 43 9.27 -10.29 1.65
C GLN A 43 8.89 -9.05 2.46
N SER A 44 8.31 -8.03 1.80
CA SER A 44 7.82 -6.82 2.47
C SER A 44 6.69 -7.15 3.44
N ARG A 45 5.77 -8.05 3.06
CA ARG A 45 4.72 -8.55 3.94
C ARG A 45 5.29 -9.21 5.18
N SER A 46 6.24 -10.13 5.01
CA SER A 46 6.91 -10.78 6.14
C SER A 46 7.61 -9.77 7.04
N LEU A 47 8.30 -8.77 6.46
CA LEU A 47 8.96 -7.72 7.23
C LEU A 47 7.94 -6.90 8.05
N LEU A 48 6.85 -6.45 7.43
CA LEU A 48 5.85 -5.59 8.06
C LEU A 48 4.97 -6.32 9.08
N GLN A 49 4.84 -7.64 8.97
CA GLN A 49 4.22 -8.47 10.01
C GLN A 49 5.05 -8.52 11.29
N ASP A 50 6.38 -8.63 11.15
CA ASP A 50 7.30 -8.70 12.29
C ASP A 50 7.65 -7.32 12.86
N ASN A 51 7.74 -6.31 11.98
CA ASN A 51 8.06 -4.93 12.31
C ASN A 51 7.15 -3.97 11.52
N PRO A 52 6.03 -3.52 12.10
CA PRO A 52 5.06 -2.65 11.42
C PRO A 52 5.56 -1.24 11.09
N ASP A 53 6.63 -0.76 11.73
CA ASP A 53 7.21 0.58 11.50
C ASP A 53 8.74 0.49 11.31
N PRO A 54 9.21 -0.13 10.20
CA PRO A 54 10.63 -0.36 9.99
C PRO A 54 11.33 0.90 9.49
N THR A 55 12.53 1.15 10.02
CA THR A 55 13.41 2.18 9.48
C THR A 55 13.91 1.82 8.08
N GLU A 56 14.36 2.80 7.30
CA GLU A 56 14.93 2.57 5.96
C GLU A 56 16.06 1.52 5.96
N ALA A 57 16.93 1.56 6.96
CA ALA A 57 18.03 0.61 7.11
C ALA A 57 17.52 -0.82 7.35
N GLU A 58 16.45 -0.98 8.12
CA GLU A 58 15.81 -2.27 8.37
C GLU A 58 15.10 -2.79 7.12
N ILE A 59 14.45 -1.91 6.34
CA ILE A 59 13.86 -2.27 5.04
C ILE A 59 14.95 -2.76 4.09
N ARG A 60 16.04 -2.02 3.92
CA ARG A 60 17.18 -2.42 3.06
C ARG A 60 17.73 -3.79 3.47
N LYS A 61 17.87 -4.03 4.77
CA LYS A 61 18.33 -5.32 5.30
C LYS A 61 17.31 -6.42 5.05
N GLY A 62 16.04 -6.18 5.35
CA GLY A 62 14.94 -7.14 5.19
C GLY A 62 14.72 -7.56 3.74
N LEU A 63 14.96 -6.66 2.79
CA LEU A 63 14.82 -6.93 1.36
C LEU A 63 16.10 -7.46 0.69
N SER A 64 17.22 -7.56 1.41
CA SER A 64 18.53 -7.90 0.82
C SER A 64 18.58 -9.28 0.14
N GLY A 65 17.66 -10.19 0.46
CA GLY A 65 17.49 -11.48 -0.21
C GLY A 65 16.81 -11.41 -1.58
N ASN A 66 16.22 -10.28 -1.95
CA ASN A 66 15.50 -10.08 -3.20
C ASN A 66 16.29 -9.14 -4.12
N LEU A 67 16.79 -9.67 -5.23
CA LEU A 67 17.59 -8.90 -6.18
C LEU A 67 16.70 -8.21 -7.22
N CYS A 68 16.91 -6.92 -7.42
CA CYS A 68 16.30 -6.14 -8.49
C CYS A 68 17.37 -5.55 -9.41
N ARG A 69 17.18 -5.70 -10.73
CA ARG A 69 18.09 -5.14 -11.73
C ARG A 69 17.63 -3.79 -12.30
N CYS A 70 16.34 -3.46 -12.17
CA CYS A 70 15.73 -2.37 -12.92
C CYS A 70 15.53 -1.09 -12.09
N THR A 71 15.03 -1.21 -10.85
CA THR A 71 14.54 -0.05 -10.08
C THR A 71 15.61 0.72 -9.33
N GLY A 72 16.77 0.10 -9.04
CA GLY A 72 17.76 0.69 -8.14
C GLY A 72 17.34 0.72 -6.66
N TYR A 73 16.28 -0.02 -6.29
CA TYR A 73 15.75 -0.20 -4.93
C TYR A 73 15.06 0.99 -4.27
N GLU A 74 15.41 2.24 -4.62
CA GLU A 74 14.89 3.42 -3.93
C GLU A 74 13.35 3.50 -3.93
N LYS A 75 12.72 3.23 -5.09
CA LYS A 75 11.25 3.19 -5.20
C LYS A 75 10.60 2.02 -4.46
N ILE A 76 11.32 0.90 -4.32
CA ILE A 76 10.84 -0.25 -3.56
C ILE A 76 10.85 0.07 -2.07
N ILE A 77 11.91 0.72 -1.59
CA ILE A 77 12.03 1.15 -0.19
C ILE A 77 10.91 2.13 0.16
N GLY A 78 10.67 3.15 -0.67
CA GLY A 78 9.57 4.09 -0.48
C GLY A 78 8.19 3.39 -0.47
N ALA A 79 7.99 2.40 -1.34
CA ALA A 79 6.75 1.62 -1.35
C ALA A 79 6.53 0.81 -0.07
N VAL A 80 7.59 0.30 0.56
CA VAL A 80 7.47 -0.43 1.84
C VAL A 80 7.13 0.52 2.99
N GLN A 81 7.69 1.73 3.00
CA GLN A 81 7.35 2.76 3.99
C GLN A 81 5.89 3.19 3.86
N ASP A 82 5.45 3.48 2.64
CA ASP A 82 4.05 3.79 2.34
C ASP A 82 3.11 2.64 2.74
N ALA A 83 3.48 1.39 2.44
CA ALA A 83 2.71 0.24 2.88
C ALA A 83 2.61 0.11 4.40
N ALA A 84 3.68 0.42 5.15
CA ALA A 84 3.68 0.45 6.61
C ALA A 84 2.67 1.46 7.15
N GLU A 85 2.66 2.68 6.60
CA GLU A 85 1.71 3.73 6.95
C GLU A 85 0.26 3.31 6.66
N ARG A 86 -0.01 2.74 5.48
CA ARG A 86 -1.35 2.25 5.09
C ARG A 86 -1.84 1.11 5.97
N MET A 87 -0.96 0.21 6.38
CA MET A 87 -1.31 -0.92 7.25
C MET A 87 -1.48 -0.51 8.71
N SER A 88 -0.82 0.57 9.15
CA SER A 88 -1.02 1.14 10.48
C SER A 88 -2.31 1.95 10.59
N SER A 89 -2.86 2.42 9.46
CA SER A 89 -4.06 3.24 9.46
C SER A 89 -5.25 2.48 8.87
N ASP A 90 -6.10 1.97 9.75
CA ASP A 90 -7.49 1.71 9.39
C ASP A 90 -8.15 3.07 9.06
N THR A 91 -8.13 3.43 7.77
CA THR A 91 -8.77 4.60 7.14
C THR A 91 -8.07 5.96 7.36
N ILE A 92 -7.37 6.45 6.34
CA ILE A 92 -7.14 7.91 6.15
C ILE A 92 -7.92 8.37 4.93
N ALA A 93 -8.97 9.16 5.17
CA ALA A 93 -9.64 9.92 4.13
C ALA A 93 -8.69 11.01 3.61
N THR A 94 -8.30 10.94 2.34
CA THR A 94 -7.43 11.94 1.69
C THR A 94 -8.15 13.27 1.40
N ASP A 95 -9.45 13.35 1.70
CA ASP A 95 -10.29 14.53 1.57
C ASP A 95 -10.79 15.11 2.92
N GLY A 96 -10.35 14.57 4.06
CA GLY A 96 -10.70 15.07 5.39
C GLY A 96 -12.08 14.66 5.91
N GLY A 97 -12.73 13.64 5.33
CA GLY A 97 -13.96 13.05 5.87
C GLY A 97 -13.72 12.14 7.08
N ASP A 98 -14.62 12.20 8.08
CA ASP A 98 -14.59 11.35 9.29
C ASP A 98 -14.85 9.87 8.94
N SER A 99 -13.98 9.00 9.45
CA SER A 99 -13.85 7.59 9.08
C SER A 99 -14.91 6.66 9.69
N THR A 100 -16.01 7.20 10.23
CA THR A 100 -17.12 6.39 10.72
C THR A 100 -18.49 6.93 10.30
N HIS A 101 -19.10 6.22 9.34
CA HIS A 101 -20.55 6.06 9.16
C HIS A 101 -21.39 7.29 8.81
N GLU A 102 -21.55 7.57 7.52
CA GLU A 102 -22.87 7.68 6.86
C GLU A 102 -22.66 7.80 5.35
N ILE A 103 -23.26 6.89 4.58
CA ILE A 103 -23.54 7.17 3.18
C ILE A 103 -24.61 8.25 3.18
N VAL A 104 -24.20 9.52 3.29
CA VAL A 104 -25.07 10.65 2.97
C VAL A 104 -25.23 10.63 1.46
N ALA A 105 -26.16 9.81 1.00
CA ALA A 105 -26.74 9.97 -0.32
C ALA A 105 -27.19 11.44 -0.40
N CYS A 106 -26.58 12.18 -1.32
CA CYS A 106 -26.93 13.56 -1.61
C CYS A 106 -28.35 13.56 -2.19
N SER A 107 -29.35 13.46 -1.31
CA SER A 107 -30.76 13.52 -1.62
C SER A 107 -31.25 14.90 -1.20
N ASN A 108 -31.30 15.78 -2.21
CA ASN A 108 -32.07 17.02 -2.20
C ASN A 108 -31.69 18.13 -1.21
N GLN A 109 -30.50 18.71 -1.33
CA GLN A 109 -30.38 20.15 -1.04
C GLN A 109 -29.31 20.84 -1.89
N LYS A 110 -29.79 21.76 -2.73
CA LYS A 110 -29.07 22.67 -3.65
C LYS A 110 -27.67 23.06 -3.18
N CYS A 111 -26.65 22.71 -3.98
CA CYS A 111 -25.37 23.40 -3.99
C CYS A 111 -25.56 24.80 -4.62
N SER A 112 -25.67 25.84 -3.82
CA SER A 112 -25.47 27.22 -4.26
C SER A 112 -24.15 27.72 -3.70
N ARG A 113 -23.15 27.88 -4.58
CA ARG A 113 -21.96 28.70 -4.30
C ARG A 113 -22.45 30.13 -4.08
N GLY A 114 -22.31 30.63 -2.86
CA GLY A 114 -22.48 32.05 -2.57
C GLY A 114 -21.16 32.78 -2.78
N GLU A 115 -21.24 33.92 -3.47
CA GLU A 115 -20.36 35.11 -3.40
C GLU A 115 -21.10 36.19 -4.24
N ASN A 116 -21.93 37.03 -3.62
CA ASN A 116 -21.66 38.34 -2.99
C ASN A 116 -21.98 39.51 -3.96
N ASP A 117 -23.05 40.23 -3.58
CA ASP A 117 -23.33 41.67 -3.65
C ASP A 117 -22.74 42.58 -4.77
N GLU A 118 -23.69 43.34 -5.38
CA GLU A 118 -23.63 44.47 -6.35
C GLU A 118 -23.43 44.20 -7.85
#